data_AF-A0A435U955-F1
#
_entry.id   AF-A0A435U955-F1
#
_cell.length_a   1.000
_cell.length_b   1.000
_cell.length_c   1.000
_cell.angle_alpha   90.00
_cell.angle_beta   90.00
_cell.angle_gamma   90.00
#
_symmetry.space_group_name_H-M   'P 1'
#
loop_
_entity.id
_entity.type
_entity.pdbx_description
1 polymer ?
#
loop_
_entity_poly.entity_id
_entity_poly.type
_entity_poly.pdbx_seq_one_letter_code
_entity_poly.pdbx_strand_id
1 'polypeptide(L)'
;MTFAWFDVGGGRKVFRKVETAKPKRSALPAPMISSDTMSEVQSMHDGKFYTSKSALRATYRAAGLEEVGNDPARLRPRKRPKIDRQAIRTTIEKATARVNRGERSTP
;
A
#
# COMPACT_ATOMS: atom_id res chain seq x y z
N MET A 1 1.80 8.90 17.56
CA MET A 1 1.65 7.51 17.06
C MET A 1 2.25 6.60 18.12
N THR A 2 1.47 5.68 18.68
CA THR A 2 1.92 4.85 19.82
C THR A 2 2.29 3.46 19.34
N PHE A 3 3.42 2.95 19.81
CA PHE A 3 3.91 1.60 19.50
C PHE A 3 4.01 0.81 20.80
N ALA A 4 3.76 -0.50 20.73
CA ALA A 4 3.83 -1.37 21.89
C ALA A 4 4.42 -2.74 21.51
N TRP A 5 4.98 -3.40 22.52
CA TRP A 5 5.40 -4.79 22.43
C TRP A 5 4.20 -5.71 22.65
N PHE A 6 3.94 -6.58 21.69
CA PHE A 6 2.91 -7.62 21.78
C PHE A 6 3.58 -8.98 22.01
N ASP A 7 3.16 -9.68 23.06
CA ASP A 7 3.61 -11.05 23.31
C ASP A 7 2.88 -12.02 22.38
N VAL A 8 3.63 -12.90 21.72
CA VAL A 8 3.12 -13.92 20.77
C VAL A 8 3.39 -15.33 21.29
N GLY A 9 3.83 -15.47 22.54
CA GLY A 9 4.10 -16.72 23.23
C GLY A 9 5.47 -17.34 22.90
N GLY A 10 6.03 -18.07 23.86
CA GLY A 10 7.33 -18.75 23.72
C GLY A 10 8.52 -17.78 23.65
N GLY A 11 8.46 -16.69 24.42
CA GLY A 11 9.51 -15.65 24.46
C GLY A 11 9.51 -14.68 23.26
N ARG A 12 8.62 -14.85 22.28
CA ARG A 12 8.51 -13.96 21.12
C ARG A 12 7.69 -12.72 21.44
N LYS A 13 8.28 -11.55 21.20
CA LYS A 13 7.56 -10.28 21.20
C LYS A 13 7.68 -9.61 19.83
N VAL A 14 6.59 -9.00 19.37
CA VAL A 14 6.57 -8.21 18.14
C VAL A 14 6.28 -6.75 18.46
N PHE A 15 7.16 -5.87 18.02
CA PHE A 15 6.93 -4.43 18.12
C PHE A 15 6.01 -4.01 16.98
N ARG A 16 4.79 -3.58 17.32
CA ARG A 16 3.80 -3.15 16.33
C ARG A 16 3.20 -1.82 16.73
N LYS A 17 2.73 -1.09 15.73
CA LYS A 17 1.92 0.10 15.93
C LYS A 17 0.62 -0.32 16.60
N VAL A 18 0.29 0.33 17.72
CA VAL A 18 -1.03 0.17 18.35
C VAL A 18 -2.02 0.90 17.43
N GLU A 19 -3.01 0.19 16.90
CA GLU A 19 -4.09 0.83 16.14
C GLU A 19 -4.92 1.71 17.09
N THR A 20 -4.48 2.95 17.24
CA THR A 20 -5.32 4.03 17.74
C THR A 20 -6.33 4.38 16.65
N ALA A 21 -7.56 4.74 17.04
CA ALA A 21 -8.68 5.04 16.16
C ALA A 21 -8.20 5.71 14.85
N LYS A 22 -8.49 5.05 13.73
CA LYS A 22 -8.01 5.41 12.40
C LYS A 22 -8.37 6.88 12.14
N PRO A 23 -7.40 7.83 12.13
CA PRO A 23 -7.75 9.22 11.88
C PRO A 23 -8.36 9.31 10.47
N LYS A 24 -9.38 10.17 10.31
CA LYS A 24 -9.84 10.56 8.97
C LYS A 24 -8.61 10.99 8.16
N ARG A 25 -8.56 10.54 6.91
CA ARG A 25 -7.36 10.36 6.05
C ARG A 25 -6.51 11.63 5.80
N SER A 26 -6.92 12.80 6.30
CA SER A 26 -6.21 14.08 6.18
C SER A 26 -6.74 15.11 7.19
N ALA A 27 -5.92 16.13 7.50
CA ALA A 27 -6.34 17.33 8.25
C ALA A 27 -7.30 18.24 7.47
N LEU A 28 -7.48 17.97 6.17
CA LEU A 28 -8.46 18.61 5.30
C LEU A 28 -9.65 17.64 5.15
N PRO A 29 -10.76 17.82 5.90
CA PRO A 29 -11.89 16.91 5.90
C PRO A 29 -12.82 17.06 4.69
N ALA A 30 -12.47 17.91 3.71
CA ALA A 30 -13.26 18.11 2.50
C ALA A 30 -13.17 16.90 1.57
N PRO A 31 -14.25 16.58 0.83
CA PRO A 31 -14.20 15.58 -0.23
C PRO A 31 -13.20 16.02 -1.30
N MET A 32 -12.43 15.08 -1.84
CA MET A 32 -11.61 15.32 -3.02
C MET A 32 -12.54 15.50 -4.23
N ILE A 33 -12.64 16.71 -4.76
CA ILE A 33 -13.43 17.01 -5.95
C ILE A 33 -12.49 16.96 -7.16
N SER A 34 -12.74 16.05 -8.10
CA SER A 34 -12.09 16.06 -9.41
C SER A 34 -12.96 16.88 -10.36
N SER A 35 -12.55 18.13 -10.66
CA SER A 35 -13.29 18.98 -11.59
C SER A 35 -13.14 18.49 -13.02
N ASP A 36 -14.21 18.54 -13.80
CA ASP A 36 -14.18 18.21 -15.22
C ASP A 36 -13.59 19.34 -16.08
N THR A 37 -13.64 20.58 -15.57
CA THR A 37 -13.09 21.75 -16.24
C THR A 37 -11.57 21.68 -16.33
N MET A 38 -11.05 22.10 -17.49
CA MET A 38 -9.63 22.32 -17.75
C MET A 38 -9.45 23.56 -18.64
N SER A 39 -8.23 24.10 -18.64
CA SER A 39 -7.83 25.10 -19.63
C SER A 39 -8.06 24.56 -21.05
N GLU A 40 -8.22 25.45 -22.01
CA GLU A 40 -8.38 25.07 -23.41
C GLU A 40 -7.18 24.23 -23.87
N VAL A 41 -7.44 22.97 -24.20
CA VAL A 41 -6.44 22.02 -24.69
C VAL A 41 -6.85 21.58 -26.09
N GLN A 42 -5.90 21.66 -27.02
CA GLN A 42 -6.07 21.08 -28.34
C GLN A 42 -5.85 19.57 -28.28
N SER A 43 -6.83 18.81 -28.75
CA SER A 43 -6.72 17.38 -28.97
C SER A 43 -5.81 17.10 -30.16
N MET A 44 -4.85 16.19 -29.99
CA MET A 44 -3.96 15.76 -31.08
C MET A 44 -4.63 14.74 -32.01
N HIS A 45 -5.74 14.14 -31.58
CA HIS A 45 -6.49 13.18 -32.38
C HIS A 45 -7.35 13.86 -33.45
N ASP A 46 -8.08 14.90 -33.08
CA ASP A 46 -9.07 15.56 -33.95
C ASP A 46 -8.79 17.05 -34.19
N GLY A 47 -7.75 17.62 -33.58
CA GLY A 47 -7.34 19.03 -33.73
C GLY A 47 -8.27 20.04 -33.05
N LYS A 48 -9.33 19.61 -32.36
CA LYS A 48 -10.32 20.49 -31.72
C LYS A 48 -9.88 20.92 -30.33
N PHE A 49 -10.34 22.09 -29.90
CA PHE A 49 -10.12 22.60 -28.55
C PHE A 49 -11.22 22.13 -27.60
N TYR A 50 -10.82 21.69 -26.41
CA TYR A 50 -11.71 21.22 -25.35
C TYR A 50 -11.43 21.92 -24.03
N THR A 51 -12.49 22.26 -23.31
CA THR A 51 -12.47 22.80 -21.95
C THR A 51 -12.96 21.79 -20.90
N SER A 52 -13.45 20.63 -21.34
CA SER A 52 -13.97 19.54 -20.51
C SER A 52 -13.16 18.26 -20.72
N LYS A 53 -12.65 17.69 -19.62
CA LYS A 53 -11.85 16.46 -19.64
C LYS A 53 -12.69 15.29 -20.12
N SER A 54 -13.95 15.21 -19.71
CA SER A 54 -14.88 14.14 -20.11
C SER A 54 -15.18 14.19 -21.61
N ALA A 55 -15.38 15.37 -22.19
CA ALA A 55 -15.59 15.55 -23.63
C ALA A 55 -14.37 15.10 -24.44
N LEU A 56 -13.16 15.48 -24.02
CA LEU A 56 -11.92 15.04 -24.67
C LEU A 56 -11.74 13.51 -24.60
N ARG A 57 -11.98 12.90 -23.43
CA ARG A 57 -11.87 11.44 -23.28
C ARG A 57 -12.90 10.67 -24.08
N ALA A 58 -14.09 11.23 -24.28
CA ALA A 58 -15.12 10.62 -25.10
C ALA A 58 -14.66 10.48 -26.57
N THR A 59 -13.96 11.49 -27.11
CA THR A 59 -13.43 11.40 -28.48
C THR A 59 -12.32 10.37 -28.60
N TYR A 60 -11.41 10.31 -27.61
CA TYR A 60 -10.37 9.29 -27.56
C TYR A 60 -10.93 7.87 -27.51
N ARG A 61 -11.93 7.61 -26.65
CA ARG A 61 -12.58 6.29 -26.58
C ARG A 61 -13.29 5.91 -27.87
N ALA A 62 -13.99 6.86 -28.50
CA ALA A 62 -14.66 6.62 -29.79
C ALA A 62 -13.66 6.29 -30.91
N ALA A 63 -12.44 6.84 -30.83
CA ALA A 63 -11.35 6.55 -31.74
C ALA A 63 -10.55 5.28 -31.42
N GLY A 64 -10.88 4.58 -30.33
CA GLY A 64 -10.13 3.40 -29.87
C GLY A 64 -8.77 3.72 -29.23
N LEU A 65 -8.53 4.97 -28.83
CA LEU A 65 -7.33 5.37 -28.10
C LEU A 65 -7.42 4.95 -26.61
N GLU A 66 -6.31 4.45 -26.08
CA GLU A 66 -6.21 4.02 -24.68
C GLU A 66 -5.51 5.08 -23.81
N GLU A 67 -6.14 5.47 -22.70
CA GLU A 67 -5.56 6.40 -21.73
C GLU A 67 -4.53 5.71 -20.83
N VAL A 68 -3.25 5.89 -21.14
CA VAL A 68 -2.15 5.37 -20.33
C VAL A 68 -1.99 6.19 -19.03
N GLY A 69 -1.85 5.51 -17.89
CA GLY A 69 -1.53 6.14 -16.59
C GLY A 69 -2.64 6.04 -15.53
N ASN A 70 -3.86 5.67 -15.93
CA ASN A 70 -4.94 5.33 -15.01
C ASN A 70 -5.11 3.79 -14.86
N ASP A 71 -4.00 3.06 -14.92
CA ASP A 71 -4.03 1.60 -14.78
C ASP A 71 -4.42 1.22 -13.34
N PRO A 72 -5.55 0.51 -13.12
CA PRO A 72 -5.94 0.03 -11.79
C PRO A 72 -4.90 -0.89 -11.16
N ALA A 73 -4.01 -1.50 -11.94
CA ALA A 73 -2.87 -2.26 -11.43
C ALA A 73 -1.93 -1.41 -10.56
N ARG A 74 -1.80 -0.11 -10.83
CA ARG A 74 -0.97 0.81 -10.02
C ARG A 74 -1.49 0.98 -8.58
N LEU A 75 -2.79 0.78 -8.38
CA LEU A 75 -3.44 0.85 -7.06
C LEU A 75 -3.40 -0.49 -6.30
N ARG A 76 -2.94 -1.58 -6.93
CA ARG A 76 -2.93 -2.89 -6.30
C ARG A 76 -1.95 -2.90 -5.12
N PRO A 77 -2.38 -3.32 -3.92
CA PRO A 77 -1.47 -3.44 -2.79
C PRO A 77 -0.38 -4.47 -3.10
N ARG A 78 0.87 -4.13 -2.78
CA ARG A 78 2.00 -5.06 -2.96
C ARG A 78 1.75 -6.32 -2.14
N LYS A 79 1.78 -7.49 -2.80
CA LYS A 79 1.69 -8.79 -2.13
C LYS A 79 2.91 -8.94 -1.22
N ARG A 80 2.70 -8.96 0.10
CA ARG A 80 3.75 -9.26 1.06
C ARG A 80 4.01 -10.77 1.03
N PRO A 81 5.27 -11.23 1.09
CA PRO A 81 5.56 -12.65 1.18
C PRO A 81 4.90 -13.25 2.42
N LYS A 82 4.39 -14.47 2.30
CA LYS A 82 3.79 -15.18 3.42
C LYS A 82 4.90 -15.63 4.37
N ILE A 83 4.78 -15.23 5.63
CA ILE A 83 5.74 -15.62 6.68
C ILE A 83 5.45 -17.07 7.09
N ASP A 84 6.47 -17.94 7.00
CA ASP A 84 6.38 -19.29 7.54
C ASP A 84 6.53 -19.24 9.07
N ARG A 85 5.41 -19.43 9.76
CA ARG A 85 5.35 -19.38 11.23
C ARG A 85 5.95 -20.62 11.89
N GLN A 86 5.91 -21.77 11.20
CA GLN A 86 6.39 -23.03 11.76
C GLN A 86 7.92 -23.04 11.79
N ALA A 87 8.56 -22.64 10.69
CA ALA A 87 10.02 -22.52 10.63
C ALA A 87 10.57 -21.53 11.68
N ILE A 88 9.87 -20.42 11.92
CA ILE A 88 10.25 -19.47 12.97
C ILE A 88 10.16 -20.11 14.35
N ARG A 89 9.07 -20.82 14.63
CA ARG A 89 8.84 -21.45 15.93
C ARG A 89 9.90 -22.53 16.21
N THR A 90 10.15 -23.42 15.26
CA THR A 90 11.13 -24.50 15.43
C THR A 90 12.55 -23.95 15.61
N THR A 91 12.90 -22.89 14.88
CA THR A 91 14.20 -22.23 15.02
C THR A 91 14.39 -21.66 16.42
N ILE A 92 13.35 -21.03 16.98
CA ILE A 92 13.39 -20.46 18.33
C ILE A 92 13.44 -21.56 19.38
N GLU A 93 12.60 -22.60 19.27
CA GLU A 93 12.63 -23.73 20.19
C GLU A 93 14.02 -24.38 20.22
N LYS A 94 14.63 -24.57 19.05
CA LYS A 94 16.02 -25.07 18.92
C LYS A 94 17.02 -24.13 19.59
N ALA A 95 16.91 -22.81 19.37
CA ALA A 95 17.78 -21.83 20.00
C ALA A 95 17.63 -21.83 21.53
N THR A 96 16.41 -21.88 22.05
CA THR A 96 16.14 -21.96 23.49
C THR A 96 16.67 -23.26 24.10
N ALA A 97 16.54 -24.40 23.40
CA ALA A 97 17.08 -25.66 23.86
C ALA A 97 18.61 -25.64 23.97
N ARG A 98 19.32 -25.04 22.99
CA ARG A 98 20.78 -24.87 23.03
C ARG A 98 21.22 -24.05 24.23
N VAL A 99 20.56 -22.91 24.46
CA VAL A 99 20.85 -22.05 25.62
C VAL A 99 20.61 -22.80 26.93
N ASN A 100 19.50 -23.54 27.05
CA ASN A 100 19.19 -24.34 28.25
C ASN A 100 20.19 -25.47 28.48
N ARG A 101 20.79 -26.03 27.43
CA ARG A 101 21.89 -27.02 27.53
C ARG A 101 23.23 -26.39 27.93
N GLY A 102 23.31 -25.07 28.08
CA GLY A 102 24.54 -24.36 28.43
C GLY A 102 25.44 -24.05 27.24
N GLU A 103 25.02 -24.34 26.01
CA GLU A 103 25.74 -23.96 24.80
C GLU A 103 25.65 -22.43 24.63
N ARG A 104 26.75 -21.72 24.93
CA ARG A 104 26.88 -20.28 24.72
C ARG A 104 27.74 -20.02 23.50
N SER A 105 27.39 -19.00 22.72
CA SER A 105 28.28 -18.50 21.67
C SER A 105 29.52 -17.92 22.36
N THR A 106 30.66 -18.60 22.26
CA THR A 106 31.95 -17.96 22.52
C THR A 106 32.17 -16.86 21.48
N PRO A 107 32.72 -15.70 21.88
CA PRO A 107 32.95 -14.56 20.99
C PRO A 107 33.97 -14.88 19.89
#